data_AF-A0A932U6T9-F1
#
_entry.id   AF-A0A932U6T9-F1
#
_cell.length_a   1.000
_cell.length_b   1.000
_cell.length_c   1.000
_cell.angle_alpha   90.00
_cell.angle_beta   90.00
_cell.angle_gamma   90.00
#
_symmetry.space_group_name_H-M   'P 1'
#
loop_
_entity.id
_entity.type
_entity.pdbx_description
1 polymer ?
#
loop_
_entity_poly.entity_id
_entity_poly.type
_entity_poly.pdbx_seq_one_letter_code
_entity_poly.pdbx_strand_id
1 'polypeptide(L)'
;MTQYSVPGAPWATQHSYDPITMEILWNRLIAIADEAAATLVRTSFSTIVRESNDYACVLLDPEGNSLAENRGSIPSFVGCLARTARYFLQQFPIDSWKPGDAMLTNDPWAATGHRPDITLVTPIF
;
A
#
# COMPACT_ATOMS: atom_id res chain seq x y z
N MET A 1 -0.20 4.79 -28.58
CA MET A 1 -0.02 4.62 -27.12
C MET A 1 -0.07 3.13 -26.86
N THR A 2 1.09 2.50 -26.79
CA THR A 2 1.25 1.04 -26.91
C THR A 2 0.79 0.37 -25.62
N GLN A 3 -0.24 -0.47 -25.70
CA GLN A 3 -0.70 -1.28 -24.59
C GLN A 3 0.38 -2.30 -24.25
N TYR A 4 1.08 -2.10 -23.12
CA TYR A 4 1.93 -3.13 -22.54
C TYR A 4 1.02 -4.15 -21.88
N SER A 5 0.73 -5.24 -22.59
CA SER A 5 0.17 -6.45 -21.99
C SER A 5 1.34 -7.27 -21.46
N VAL A 6 1.35 -7.53 -20.15
CA VAL A 6 2.30 -8.45 -19.54
C VAL A 6 1.72 -9.86 -19.71
N PRO A 7 2.30 -10.73 -20.54
CA PRO A 7 1.71 -12.04 -20.81
C PRO A 7 1.89 -12.97 -19.60
N GLY A 8 0.79 -13.53 -19.08
CA GLY A 8 0.82 -14.63 -18.09
C GLY A 8 0.40 -14.30 -16.66
N ALA A 9 -0.03 -13.07 -16.37
CA ALA A 9 -0.63 -12.76 -15.07
C ALA A 9 -2.09 -13.29 -15.03
N PRO A 10 -2.44 -14.26 -14.15
CA PRO A 10 -3.78 -14.86 -14.10
C PRO A 10 -4.88 -13.85 -13.69
N TRP A 11 -4.51 -12.68 -13.20
CA TRP A 11 -5.43 -11.57 -12.89
C TRP A 11 -5.68 -10.63 -14.07
N ALA A 12 -4.94 -10.73 -15.17
CA ALA A 12 -5.06 -9.85 -16.32
C ALA A 12 -6.22 -10.26 -17.25
N THR A 13 -7.43 -10.31 -16.73
CA THR A 13 -8.64 -10.29 -17.56
C THR A 13 -8.74 -8.92 -18.24
N GLN A 14 -8.65 -8.87 -19.57
CA GLN A 14 -8.84 -7.64 -20.35
C GLN A 14 -10.31 -7.18 -20.30
N HIS A 15 -10.71 -6.57 -19.18
CA HIS A 15 -11.91 -5.76 -19.13
C HIS A 15 -11.56 -4.37 -19.67
N SER A 16 -12.09 -4.03 -20.84
CA SER A 16 -12.12 -2.66 -21.33
C SER A 16 -13.08 -1.86 -20.45
N TYR A 17 -12.60 -1.32 -19.34
CA TYR A 17 -13.35 -0.35 -18.55
C TYR A 17 -13.57 0.91 -19.40
N ASP A 18 -14.79 1.45 -19.42
CA ASP A 18 -14.99 2.76 -20.01
C ASP A 18 -14.26 3.83 -19.17
N PRO A 19 -13.87 4.96 -19.76
CA PRO A 19 -13.08 5.99 -19.06
C PRO A 19 -13.76 6.54 -17.80
N ILE A 20 -15.09 6.61 -17.76
CA ILE A 20 -15.84 7.14 -16.61
C ILE A 20 -15.75 6.13 -15.47
N THR A 21 -16.02 4.85 -15.73
CA THR A 21 -15.90 3.80 -14.72
C THR A 21 -14.47 3.71 -14.18
N MET A 22 -13.47 3.79 -15.05
CA MET A 22 -12.07 3.77 -14.63
C MET A 22 -11.74 4.93 -13.67
N GLU A 23 -12.17 6.15 -14.00
CA GLU A 23 -11.95 7.32 -13.16
C GLU A 23 -12.66 7.20 -11.81
N ILE A 24 -13.89 6.66 -11.78
CA ILE A 24 -14.63 6.39 -10.54
C ILE A 24 -13.84 5.41 -9.67
N LEU A 25 -13.40 4.28 -10.23
CA LEU A 25 -12.65 3.27 -9.48
C LEU A 25 -11.32 3.82 -8.96
N TRP A 26 -10.60 4.58 -9.79
CA TRP A 26 -9.35 5.23 -9.41
C TRP A 26 -9.53 6.18 -8.23
N ASN A 27 -10.53 7.07 -8.29
CA ASN A 27 -10.83 7.98 -7.19
C ASN A 27 -11.26 7.25 -5.92
N ARG A 28 -11.98 6.13 -6.03
CA ARG A 28 -12.38 5.31 -4.87
C ARG A 28 -11.18 4.67 -4.19
N LEU A 29 -10.21 4.15 -4.93
CA LEU A 29 -8.98 3.59 -4.34
C LEU A 29 -8.21 4.65 -3.54
N ILE A 30 -8.05 5.86 -4.10
CA ILE A 30 -7.37 6.94 -3.39
C ILE A 30 -8.20 7.39 -2.18
N ALA A 31 -9.52 7.46 -2.29
CA ALA A 31 -10.40 7.80 -1.17
C ALA A 31 -10.29 6.81 0.00
N ILE A 32 -10.18 5.51 -0.29
CA ILE A 32 -9.95 4.48 0.75
C ILE A 32 -8.62 4.74 1.49
N ALA A 33 -7.55 5.04 0.74
CA ALA A 33 -6.25 5.36 1.35
C ALA A 33 -6.32 6.62 2.21
N ASP A 34 -7.02 7.67 1.74
CA ASP A 34 -7.24 8.90 2.49
C ASP A 34 -8.09 8.70 3.75
N GLU A 35 -9.12 7.85 3.72
CA GLU A 35 -9.93 7.52 4.89
C GLU A 35 -9.14 6.74 5.95
N ALA A 36 -8.28 5.81 5.51
CA ALA A 36 -7.35 5.10 6.39
C ALA A 36 -6.37 6.08 7.05
N ALA A 37 -5.76 6.97 6.27
CA ALA A 37 -4.89 8.03 6.74
C ALA A 37 -5.58 8.96 7.76
N ALA A 38 -6.79 9.41 7.45
CA ALA A 38 -7.55 10.28 8.33
C ALA A 38 -7.89 9.59 9.66
N THR A 39 -8.15 8.28 9.64
CA THR A 39 -8.38 7.48 10.85
C THR A 39 -7.10 7.31 11.67
N LEU A 40 -5.95 7.07 11.02
CA LEU A 40 -4.66 7.00 11.67
C LEU A 40 -4.31 8.32 12.39
N VAL A 41 -4.49 9.46 11.72
CA VAL A 41 -4.25 10.78 12.32
C VAL A 41 -5.17 11.04 13.52
N ARG A 42 -6.47 10.75 13.39
CA ARG A 42 -7.43 10.97 14.48
C ARG A 42 -7.12 10.15 15.73
N THR A 43 -6.61 8.94 15.55
CA THR A 43 -6.35 7.98 16.65
C THR A 43 -4.91 8.04 17.17
N SER A 44 -4.00 8.69 16.44
CA SER A 44 -2.60 8.82 16.86
C SER A 44 -2.44 9.78 18.04
N PHE A 45 -1.57 9.40 18.98
CA PHE A 45 -1.08 10.28 20.05
C PHE A 45 0.25 10.97 19.68
N SER A 46 0.88 10.58 18.57
CA SER A 46 2.18 11.12 18.13
C SER A 46 1.98 12.44 17.40
N THR A 47 2.68 13.49 17.85
CA THR A 47 2.73 14.78 17.15
C THR A 47 3.44 14.66 15.80
N ILE A 48 4.40 13.75 15.65
CA ILE A 48 5.08 13.47 14.38
C ILE A 48 4.08 12.97 13.32
N VAL A 49 3.15 12.10 13.72
CA VAL A 49 2.07 11.65 12.82
C VAL A 49 0.99 12.71 12.64
N ARG A 50 0.52 13.32 13.74
CA ARG A 50 -0.64 14.24 13.72
C ARG A 50 -0.36 15.61 13.11
N GLU A 51 0.81 16.17 13.41
CA GLU A 51 1.15 17.56 13.09
C GLU A 51 2.17 17.63 11.95
N SER A 52 3.12 16.67 11.88
CA SER A 52 4.15 16.65 10.84
C SER A 52 3.79 15.80 9.62
N ASN A 53 2.70 15.00 9.66
CA ASN A 53 2.28 14.08 8.60
C ASN A 53 3.37 13.08 8.17
N ASP A 54 4.21 12.64 9.11
CA ASP A 54 5.24 11.64 8.85
C ASP A 54 4.65 10.22 8.96
N TYR A 55 3.82 9.87 7.98
CA TYR A 55 3.20 8.55 7.81
C TYR A 55 2.72 8.37 6.35
N ALA A 56 2.38 7.14 5.99
CA ALA A 56 1.67 6.84 4.75
C ALA A 56 0.73 5.64 4.93
N CYS A 57 -0.35 5.64 4.15
CA CYS A 57 -1.27 4.52 4.00
C CYS A 57 -1.35 4.16 2.52
N VAL A 58 -1.04 2.91 2.18
CA VAL A 58 -0.92 2.45 0.80
C VAL A 58 -1.75 1.18 0.60
N LEU A 59 -2.49 1.13 -0.50
CA LEU A 59 -3.09 -0.08 -1.05
C LEU A 59 -2.12 -0.74 -2.01
N LEU A 60 -1.96 -2.05 -1.87
CA LEU A 60 -1.00 -2.86 -2.62
C LEU A 60 -1.74 -3.92 -3.44
N ASP A 61 -1.19 -4.31 -4.58
CA ASP A 61 -1.63 -5.50 -5.30
C ASP A 61 -1.07 -6.79 -4.65
N PRO A 62 -1.53 -7.99 -5.07
CA PRO A 62 -1.05 -9.26 -4.52
C PRO A 62 0.46 -9.50 -4.69
N GLU A 63 1.10 -8.85 -5.66
CA GLU A 63 2.54 -8.89 -5.89
C GLU A 63 3.32 -7.86 -5.05
N GLY A 64 2.64 -7.05 -4.25
CA GLY A 64 3.24 -6.04 -3.37
C GLY A 64 3.63 -4.75 -4.10
N ASN A 65 3.02 -4.43 -5.23
CA ASN A 65 3.18 -3.14 -5.91
C ASN A 65 2.14 -2.13 -5.38
N SER A 66 2.53 -0.87 -5.23
CA SER A 66 1.63 0.21 -4.82
C SER A 66 0.57 0.48 -5.89
N LEU A 67 -0.69 0.48 -5.48
CA LEU A 67 -1.85 0.84 -6.31
C LEU A 67 -2.31 2.27 -6.05
N ALA A 68 -2.53 2.61 -4.78
CA ALA A 68 -2.98 3.93 -4.37
C ALA A 68 -2.44 4.27 -2.99
N GLU A 69 -2.16 5.54 -2.75
CA GLU A 69 -1.58 6.06 -1.52
C GLU A 69 -2.36 7.30 -1.09
N ASN A 70 -2.40 7.58 0.21
CA ASN A 70 -3.05 8.77 0.72
C ASN A 70 -2.36 10.04 0.18
N ARG A 71 -3.14 11.05 -0.18
CA ARG A 71 -2.65 12.27 -0.85
C ARG A 71 -1.70 13.11 0.00
N GLY A 72 -1.82 13.00 1.32
CA GLY A 72 -1.02 13.75 2.29
C GLY A 72 0.30 13.07 2.70
N SER A 73 0.66 11.94 2.08
CA SER A 73 1.88 11.23 2.44
C SER A 73 3.14 11.97 2.00
N ILE A 74 4.25 11.68 2.68
CA ILE A 74 5.56 12.16 2.24
C ILE A 74 6.12 11.26 1.12
N PRO A 75 6.73 11.84 0.07
CA PRO A 75 7.17 11.06 -1.10
C PRO A 75 8.18 9.95 -0.82
N SER A 76 8.88 9.99 0.32
CA SER A 76 9.84 8.95 0.71
C SER A 76 9.20 7.57 0.93
N PHE A 77 7.92 7.51 1.31
CA PHE A 77 7.25 6.24 1.61
C PHE A 77 6.79 5.47 0.37
N VAL A 78 6.52 6.17 -0.75
CA VAL A 78 6.03 5.60 -2.01
C VAL A 78 6.89 4.41 -2.47
N GLY A 79 8.21 4.54 -2.39
CA GLY A 79 9.15 3.49 -2.79
C GLY A 79 9.46 2.46 -1.70
N CYS A 80 9.36 2.85 -0.42
CA CYS A 80 9.75 2.00 0.71
C CYS A 80 8.67 0.98 1.04
N LEU A 81 7.41 1.39 1.11
CA LEU A 81 6.32 0.50 1.56
C LEU A 81 6.09 -0.68 0.61
N ALA A 82 6.13 -0.46 -0.70
CA ALA A 82 6.06 -1.54 -1.69
C ALA A 82 7.26 -2.50 -1.59
N ARG A 83 8.46 -1.98 -1.31
CA ARG A 83 9.64 -2.83 -1.09
C ARG A 83 9.46 -3.70 0.16
N THR A 84 8.96 -3.13 1.25
CA THR A 84 8.73 -3.84 2.50
C THR A 84 7.63 -4.88 2.36
N ALA A 85 6.56 -4.59 1.62
CA ALA A 85 5.51 -5.56 1.31
C ALA A 85 6.09 -6.77 0.54
N ARG A 86 6.89 -6.53 -0.51
CA ARG A 86 7.59 -7.60 -1.24
C ARG A 86 8.57 -8.37 -0.36
N TYR A 87 9.25 -7.71 0.58
CA TYR A 87 10.08 -8.40 1.57
C TYR A 87 9.24 -9.36 2.42
N PHE A 88 8.07 -8.95 2.91
CA PHE A 88 7.18 -9.87 3.63
C PHE A 88 6.72 -11.04 2.77
N LEU A 89 6.36 -10.81 1.50
CA LEU A 89 5.96 -11.88 0.58
C LEU A 89 7.08 -12.89 0.31
N GLN A 90 8.34 -12.47 0.38
CA GLN A 90 9.50 -13.37 0.27
C GLN A 90 9.69 -14.24 1.52
N GLN A 91 9.40 -13.71 2.71
CA GLN A 91 9.53 -14.46 3.97
C GLN A 91 8.31 -15.34 4.25
N PHE A 92 7.13 -14.83 3.91
CA PHE A 92 5.83 -15.44 4.13
C PHE A 92 5.05 -15.43 2.81
N PRO A 93 5.04 -16.55 2.05
CA PRO A 93 4.31 -16.64 0.79
C PRO A 93 2.84 -16.29 0.96
N ILE A 94 2.22 -15.62 -0.02
CA ILE A 94 0.85 -15.09 0.09
C ILE A 94 -0.19 -16.14 0.48
N ASP A 95 -0.04 -17.39 0.01
CA ASP A 95 -0.93 -18.51 0.33
C ASP A 95 -0.90 -18.93 1.82
N SER A 96 0.10 -18.48 2.57
CA SER A 96 0.21 -18.73 4.02
C SER A 96 -0.54 -17.72 4.88
N TRP A 97 -0.95 -16.58 4.30
CA TRP A 97 -1.61 -15.50 5.02
C TRP A 97 -3.10 -15.83 5.22
N LYS A 98 -3.65 -15.40 6.36
CA LYS A 98 -5.04 -15.66 6.73
C LYS A 98 -5.76 -14.37 7.13
N PRO A 99 -7.10 -14.33 7.05
CA PRO A 99 -7.87 -13.20 7.55
C PRO A 99 -7.53 -12.89 9.02
N GLY A 100 -7.15 -11.65 9.28
CA GLY A 100 -6.75 -11.17 10.62
C GLY A 100 -5.24 -11.16 10.88
N ASP A 101 -4.42 -11.70 9.99
CA ASP A 101 -2.95 -11.62 10.10
C ASP A 101 -2.46 -10.18 9.89
N ALA A 102 -1.37 -9.81 10.59
CA ALA A 102 -0.75 -8.50 10.42
C ALA A 102 0.78 -8.60 10.54
N MET A 103 1.49 -8.24 9.48
CA MET A 103 2.95 -8.31 9.39
C MET A 103 3.57 -6.98 9.80
N LEU A 104 4.54 -7.01 10.70
CA LEU A 104 5.16 -5.82 11.28
C LEU A 104 6.67 -5.89 11.16
N THR A 105 7.32 -4.79 10.77
CA THR A 105 8.78 -4.67 10.83
C THR A 105 9.21 -3.23 11.09
N ASN A 106 10.35 -3.09 11.76
CA ASN A 106 11.13 -1.87 11.88
C ASN A 106 12.59 -2.09 11.48
N ASP A 107 12.88 -3.19 10.77
CA ASP A 107 14.23 -3.47 10.26
C ASP A 107 14.61 -2.39 9.24
N PRO A 108 15.64 -1.56 9.51
CA PRO A 108 16.01 -0.47 8.62
C PRO A 108 16.42 -0.94 7.22
N TRP A 109 16.85 -2.19 7.06
CA TRP A 109 17.25 -2.74 5.76
C TRP A 109 16.07 -3.29 4.94
N ALA A 110 15.01 -3.72 5.61
CA ALA A 110 13.78 -4.19 4.96
C ALA A 110 12.73 -3.08 4.80
N ALA A 111 12.81 -2.03 5.63
CA ALA A 111 11.86 -0.92 5.70
C ALA A 111 12.42 0.38 5.12
N THR A 112 12.31 1.48 5.87
CA THR A 112 12.48 2.86 5.39
C THR A 112 13.90 3.41 5.55
N GLY A 113 14.88 2.56 5.87
CA GLY A 113 16.28 2.96 6.02
C GLY A 113 16.67 3.44 7.43
N HIS A 114 15.72 3.55 8.36
CA HIS A 114 16.01 3.86 9.76
C HIS A 114 15.03 3.18 10.72
N ARG A 115 15.42 3.09 12.00
CA ARG A 115 14.69 2.36 13.03
C ARG A 115 13.37 2.99 13.54
N PRO A 116 13.19 4.33 13.53
CA PRO A 116 11.96 4.94 14.04
C PRO A 116 10.68 4.51 13.30
N ASP A 117 10.78 4.18 12.02
CA ASP A 117 9.60 3.87 11.23
C ASP A 117 9.21 2.41 11.39
N ILE A 118 7.91 2.20 11.49
CA ILE A 118 7.32 0.89 11.65
C ILE A 118 6.37 0.68 10.49
N THR A 119 6.59 -0.38 9.72
CA THR A 119 5.70 -0.77 8.63
C THR A 119 4.80 -1.90 9.09
N LEU A 120 3.50 -1.75 8.88
CA LEU A 120 2.47 -2.75 9.11
C LEU A 120 1.78 -3.09 7.78
N VAL A 121 1.61 -4.37 7.48
CA VAL A 121 0.88 -4.86 6.30
C VAL A 121 -0.19 -5.86 6.73
N THR A 122 -1.42 -5.68 6.25
CA THR A 122 -2.55 -6.59 6.50
C THR A 122 -3.14 -7.06 5.16
N PRO A 123 -3.46 -8.36 5.01
CA PRO A 123 -4.09 -8.87 3.80
C PRO A 123 -5.57 -8.45 3.70
N ILE A 124 -6.04 -8.23 2.48
CA ILE A 124 -7.45 -8.03 2.13
C ILE A 124 -7.88 -9.24 1.28
N PHE A 125 -8.94 -9.93 1.70
CA PHE A 125 -9.49 -11.13 1.04
C PHE A 125 -10.84 -10.85 0.38
#